data_AF-A0A956R802-F1
#
_entry.id   AF-A0A956R802-F1
#
_cell.length_a   1.000
_cell.length_b   1.000
_cell.length_c   1.000
_cell.angle_alpha   90.00
_cell.angle_beta   90.00
_cell.angle_gamma   90.00
#
_symmetry.space_group_name_H-M   'P 1'
#
loop_
_entity.id
_entity.type
_entity.pdbx_description
1 polymer ?
#
loop_
_entity_poly.entity_id
_entity_poly.type
_entity_poly.pdbx_seq_one_letter_code
_entity_poly.pdbx_strand_id
1 'polypeptide(L)'
;MTLMTCQELIEQFLADYVDDSLELGVRARFDEHLSLCPACVDYLETYRQTIALARAAGTPAPEDPMPDPEVIEAIVSLLREQAER
;
A
#
# COMPACT_ATOMS: atom_id res chain seq x y z
N MET A 1 -4.82 -25.26 12.41
CA MET A 1 -5.34 -24.02 11.81
C MET A 1 -4.68 -22.87 12.54
N THR A 2 -3.77 -22.18 11.87
CA THR A 2 -3.02 -21.09 12.49
C THR A 2 -3.92 -19.85 12.47
N LEU A 3 -4.40 -19.43 13.65
CA LEU A 3 -5.20 -18.22 13.81
C LEU A 3 -4.34 -17.01 13.37
N MET A 4 -4.82 -16.27 12.37
CA MET A 4 -4.20 -15.00 11.97
C MET A 4 -4.42 -13.98 13.09
N THR A 5 -3.35 -13.30 13.49
CA THR A 5 -3.44 -12.22 14.49
C THR A 5 -3.91 -10.92 13.85
N CYS A 6 -4.46 -9.99 14.65
CA CYS A 6 -4.83 -8.66 14.14
C CYS A 6 -3.62 -7.92 13.54
N GLN A 7 -2.43 -8.10 14.15
CA GLN A 7 -1.21 -7.49 13.67
C GLN A 7 -0.83 -8.01 12.29
N GLU A 8 -0.83 -9.34 12.09
CA GLU A 8 -0.55 -9.93 10.78
C GLU A 8 -1.57 -9.48 9.73
N LEU A 9 -2.85 -9.42 10.08
CA LEU A 9 -3.92 -8.92 9.20
C LEU A 9 -3.60 -7.51 8.72
N ILE A 10 -3.29 -6.60 9.65
CA ILE A 10 -3.08 -5.18 9.37
C ILE A 10 -1.75 -4.91 8.67
N GLU A 11 -0.66 -5.50 9.15
CA GLU A 11 0.69 -5.17 8.68
C GLU A 11 1.09 -5.92 7.40
N GLN A 12 0.63 -7.16 7.23
CA GLN A 12 1.13 -8.02 6.15
C GLN A 12 0.12 -8.19 5.02
N PHE A 13 -1.18 -8.24 5.32
CA PHE A 13 -2.16 -8.69 4.33
C PHE A 13 -3.20 -7.64 3.95
N LEU A 14 -3.30 -6.53 4.68
CA LEU A 14 -4.37 -5.56 4.46
C LEU A 14 -4.34 -4.91 3.08
N ALA A 15 -3.14 -4.50 2.63
CA ALA A 15 -2.98 -3.86 1.32
C ALA A 15 -3.38 -4.83 0.20
N ASP A 16 -2.79 -6.03 0.22
CA ASP A 16 -3.05 -7.12 -0.74
C ASP A 16 -4.51 -7.62 -0.71
N TYR A 17 -5.19 -7.49 0.44
CA TYR A 17 -6.61 -7.84 0.55
C TYR A 17 -7.48 -6.79 -0.15
N VAL A 18 -7.12 -5.51 -0.01
CA VAL A 18 -7.87 -4.39 -0.61
C VAL A 18 -7.62 -4.28 -2.11
N ASP A 19 -6.46 -4.67 -2.60
CA ASP A 19 -6.14 -4.70 -4.04
C ASP A 19 -6.52 -6.01 -4.75
N ASP A 20 -7.11 -6.96 -4.01
CA ASP A 20 -7.56 -8.27 -4.50
C ASP A 20 -6.42 -9.22 -4.97
N SER A 21 -5.18 -9.00 -4.51
CA SER A 21 -4.00 -9.77 -4.92
C SER A 21 -3.60 -10.92 -3.99
N LEU A 22 -4.26 -11.08 -2.84
CA LEU A 22 -3.97 -12.17 -1.91
C LEU A 22 -4.20 -13.57 -2.50
N GLU A 23 -3.29 -14.49 -2.16
CA GLU A 23 -3.49 -15.92 -2.40
C GLU A 23 -4.75 -16.43 -1.68
N LEU A 24 -5.52 -17.30 -2.35
CA LEU A 24 -6.80 -17.82 -1.86
C LEU A 24 -6.76 -18.37 -0.43
N GLY A 25 -5.70 -19.11 -0.07
CA GLY A 25 -5.55 -19.67 1.28
C GLY A 25 -5.35 -18.61 2.36
N VAL A 26 -4.65 -17.53 2.03
CA VAL A 26 -4.44 -16.40 2.94
C VAL A 26 -5.71 -15.58 3.05
N ARG A 27 -6.40 -15.34 1.92
CA ARG A 27 -7.67 -14.64 1.90
C ARG A 27 -8.73 -15.32 2.77
N ALA A 28 -8.85 -16.65 2.69
CA ALA A 28 -9.79 -17.38 3.53
C ALA A 28 -9.53 -17.20 5.03
N ARG A 29 -8.26 -17.16 5.45
CA ARG A 29 -7.88 -16.92 6.85
C ARG A 29 -8.11 -15.46 7.27
N PHE A 30 -7.94 -14.52 6.34
CA PHE A 30 -8.26 -13.11 6.54
C PHE A 30 -9.77 -12.93 6.77
N ASP A 31 -10.60 -13.52 5.90
CA ASP A 31 -12.06 -13.49 5.99
C ASP A 31 -12.56 -14.15 7.28
N GLU A 32 -11.97 -15.28 7.68
CA GLU A 32 -12.25 -15.93 8.97
C GLU A 32 -11.95 -15.00 10.15
N HIS A 33 -10.81 -14.31 10.14
CA HIS A 33 -10.48 -13.34 11.19
C HIS A 33 -11.49 -12.19 11.24
N LEU A 34 -11.86 -11.61 10.09
CA LEU A 34 -12.86 -10.55 10.02
C LEU A 34 -14.21 -10.99 10.59
N SER A 35 -14.59 -12.25 10.42
CA SER A 35 -15.85 -12.79 10.98
C SER A 35 -15.86 -12.87 12.50
N LEU A 36 -14.69 -12.88 13.15
CA LEU A 36 -14.52 -13.05 14.59
C LEU A 36 -14.09 -11.78 15.32
N CYS A 37 -13.58 -10.77 14.59
CA CYS A 37 -12.97 -9.57 15.18
C CYS A 37 -13.59 -8.28 14.64
N PRO A 38 -14.60 -7.71 15.32
CA PRO A 38 -15.26 -6.46 14.89
C PRO A 38 -14.30 -5.28 14.75
N ALA A 39 -13.28 -5.17 15.62
CA ALA A 39 -12.30 -4.09 15.55
C ALA A 39 -11.49 -4.09 14.23
N CYS A 40 -11.21 -5.28 13.67
CA CYS A 40 -10.54 -5.39 12.37
C CYS A 40 -11.47 -5.08 11.21
N VAL A 41 -12.78 -5.33 11.35
CA VAL A 41 -13.80 -4.88 10.38
C VAL A 41 -13.86 -3.36 10.33
N ASP A 42 -13.94 -2.70 11.49
CA ASP A 42 -13.95 -1.24 11.61
C ASP A 42 -12.66 -0.62 11.04
N TYR A 43 -11.51 -1.27 11.29
CA TYR A 43 -10.22 -0.85 10.75
C TYR A 43 -10.19 -0.94 9.22
N LEU A 44 -10.65 -2.06 8.66
CA LEU A 44 -10.74 -2.26 7.21
C LEU A 44 -11.63 -1.22 6.54
N GLU A 45 -12.78 -0.89 7.16
CA GLU A 45 -13.65 0.17 6.65
C GLU A 45 -12.95 1.53 6.66
N THR A 46 -12.32 1.89 7.78
CA THR A 46 -11.57 3.15 7.91
C THR A 46 -10.43 3.24 6.90
N TYR A 47 -9.72 2.15 6.66
CA TYR A 47 -8.65 2.07 5.67
C TYR A 47 -9.17 2.30 4.24
N ARG A 48 -10.29 1.66 3.87
CA ARG A 48 -10.96 1.88 2.57
C ARG A 48 -11.42 3.33 2.40
N GLN A 49 -12.01 3.92 3.44
CA GLN A 49 -12.40 5.33 3.43
C GLN A 49 -11.19 6.25 3.27
N THR A 50 -10.07 5.94 3.94
CA THR A 50 -8.82 6.70 3.81
C THR A 50 -8.29 6.66 2.38
N ILE A 51 -8.31 5.50 1.72
CA ILE A 51 -7.95 5.38 0.30
C ILE A 51 -8.88 6.22 -0.58
N ALA A 52 -10.19 6.15 -0.35
CA ALA A 52 -11.16 6.93 -1.12
C ALA A 52 -10.95 8.44 -0.96
N LEU A 53 -10.74 8.90 0.28
CA LEU A 53 -10.45 10.29 0.61
C LEU A 53 -9.12 10.75 0.00
N ALA A 54 -8.06 9.94 0.08
CA ALA A 54 -6.78 10.26 -0.52
C ALA A 54 -6.89 10.39 -2.05
N ARG A 55 -7.63 9.49 -2.70
CA ARG A 55 -7.93 9.57 -4.13
C ARG A 55 -8.76 10.79 -4.50
N ALA A 56 -9.72 11.19 -3.66
CA ALA A 56 -10.57 12.35 -3.90
C ALA A 56 -9.86 13.69 -3.62
N ALA A 57 -8.97 13.71 -2.62
CA ALA A 57 -8.16 14.88 -2.26
C ALA A 57 -7.05 15.13 -3.28
N GLY A 58 -6.56 14.08 -3.95
CA GLY A 58 -5.73 14.22 -5.12
C GLY A 58 -6.56 14.63 -6.33
N THR A 59 -6.33 15.82 -6.87
CA THR A 59 -6.15 15.87 -8.32
C THR A 59 -5.06 14.84 -8.59
N PRO A 60 -5.23 13.79 -9.43
CA PRO A 60 -4.06 13.08 -9.89
C PRO A 60 -3.15 14.19 -10.37
N ALA A 61 -1.95 14.33 -9.77
CA ALA A 61 -0.91 15.00 -10.51
C ALA A 61 -0.99 14.35 -11.90
N PRO A 62 -1.06 15.11 -13.01
CA PRO A 62 -0.86 14.48 -14.32
C PRO A 62 0.28 13.51 -14.09
N GLU A 63 0.14 12.23 -14.46
CA GLU A 63 1.22 11.25 -14.28
C GLU A 63 2.44 11.92 -14.90
N ASP A 64 3.24 12.58 -14.07
CA ASP A 64 4.25 13.47 -14.59
C ASP A 64 5.18 12.45 -15.18
N PRO A 65 5.28 12.41 -16.52
CA PRO A 65 5.90 11.30 -17.18
C PRO A 65 7.26 11.16 -16.52
N MET A 66 7.52 9.96 -16.00
CA MET A 66 8.80 9.68 -15.35
C MET A 66 9.88 10.32 -16.22
N PRO A 67 10.74 11.20 -15.67
CA PRO A 67 11.70 11.90 -16.49
C PRO A 67 12.48 10.88 -17.30
N ASP A 68 12.84 11.24 -18.53
CA ASP A 68 13.65 10.39 -19.39
C ASP A 68 14.84 9.84 -18.57
N PRO A 69 15.16 8.54 -18.65
CA PRO A 69 16.32 7.95 -17.97
C PRO A 69 17.60 8.79 -18.10
N GLU A 70 17.81 9.47 -19.23
CA GLU A 70 18.94 10.38 -19.43
C GLU A 70 18.91 11.59 -18.47
N VAL A 71 17.74 12.15 -18.21
CA VAL A 71 17.55 13.27 -17.26
C VAL A 71 17.82 12.80 -15.83
N ILE A 72 17.36 11.59 -15.48
CA ILE A 72 17.61 11.00 -14.16
C ILE A 72 19.12 10.80 -13.95
N GLU A 73 19.81 10.24 -14.94
CA GLU A 73 21.24 10.01 -14.89
C GLU A 73 22.04 11.32 -14.76
N ALA A 74 21.66 12.34 -15.54
CA ALA A 74 22.29 13.66 -15.47
C ALA A 74 22.16 14.30 -14.07
N ILE A 75 20.98 14.23 -13.47
CA ILE A 75 20.74 14.73 -12.11
C ILE A 75 21.59 13.94 -11.09
N VAL A 76 21.60 12.61 -11.20
CA VAL A 76 22.37 11.75 -10.29
C VAL A 76 23.88 12.03 -10.40
N SER A 77 24.42 12.20 -11.61
CA SER A 77 25.84 12.52 -11.82
C SER A 77 26.20 13.85 -11.18
N LEU A 78 25.39 14.89 -11.43
CA LEU A 78 25.61 16.22 -10.85
C LEU A 78 25.60 16.16 -9.32
N LEU A 79 24.65 15.45 -8.71
CA LEU A 79 24.56 15.32 -7.26
C LEU A 79 25.76 14.59 -6.66
N ARG A 80 26.32 13.59 -7.36
CA ARG A 80 27.55 12.90 -6.93
C ARG A 80 28.77 13.81 -6.98
N GLU A 81 28.95 14.54 -8.07
CA GLU A 81 30.05 15.52 -8.22
C GLU A 81 29.99 16.64 -7.17
N GLN A 82 28.78 17.05 -6.79
CA GLN A 82 28.57 18.04 -5.72
C GLN A 82 28.93 17.49 -4.34
N ALA A 83 28.75 16.19 -4.10
CA ALA A 83 29.05 15.54 -2.82
C ALA A 83 30.55 15.26 -2.63
N GLU A 84 31.31 15.16 -3.72
CA GLU A 84 32.76 14.92 -3.73
C GLU A 84 33.60 16.21 -3.72
N ARG A 85 32.94 17.36 -3.75
CA ARG A 85 33.54 18.71 -3.65
C ARG A 85 33.45 19.27 -2.24
#